data_AF-A0A938EU49-F1
#
_entry.id   AF-A0A938EU49-F1
#
_cell.length_a   1.000
_cell.length_b   1.000
_cell.length_c   1.000
_cell.angle_alpha   90.00
_cell.angle_beta   90.00
_cell.angle_gamma   90.00
#
_symmetry.space_group_name_H-M   'P 1'
#
loop_
_entity.id
_entity.type
_entity.pdbx_description
1 polymer ?
#
loop_
_entity_poly.entity_id
_entity_poly.type
_entity_poly.pdbx_seq_one_letter_code
_entity_poly.pdbx_strand_id
1 'polypeptide(L)'
;MLPTTIKSIFDRVSGNYIFTLKTFLVFSLFGPIGVAITIPREDISLTQRGYWLVIGLVSEIALGLFMLLIAFTILPRIQRRTRPLGKILLLIALGGAMRGLVINLMPPLFGLQDEVNIFLRALSSSITVVIAMAAIGLIAEGQERYIQEYQDLYRRFLLLKRERQIYITTKPAERLSEISAYIDKVTATLKGRLASFDDVEISDEDAASVAEDIKQIIEKRIRPLSHRLWLDRSNHVLRFRSSRLVLDALVARQVPYVAISLFVCLTHLIGIGIPEGIVVALGSVIPAALVIFVLFFVEDFLRDRHIVIGSWLHPVALVLIAIVPSAITIQMLEILADSRPNAYIFWLLVSMNLLMTVFMTIINQIFSDRAKILELLDKAVTNELLEEHLHTLAKMNQDSEIATYLHGSLQAELTAIALQLQQAATAGDSISVRKMVNMAQIVINRDISVDFISHENSPLDKLNDFAWAWQGIADIKLSLADTEYYSIDFLSDVSQLVEEAVSSAVRFGLANAVEVRGQREGNYFHLTISDNGHSKSMGGAGLGSRILDELAPELWKRKFMDHGTVLDIHLPAHGRVTGANSR
;
A
#
# COMPACT_ATOMS: atom_id res chain seq x y z
N MET A 1 -2.38 -24.97 8.59
CA MET A 1 -3.61 -25.64 8.12
C MET A 1 -4.56 -24.57 7.58
N LEU A 2 -4.72 -24.47 6.27
CA LEU A 2 -5.68 -23.56 5.62
C LEU A 2 -7.10 -23.96 6.05
N PRO A 3 -7.95 -23.03 6.54
CA PRO A 3 -9.31 -23.39 6.89
C PRO A 3 -10.14 -23.52 5.61
N THR A 4 -10.47 -24.77 5.27
CA THR A 4 -11.22 -25.17 4.08
C THR A 4 -12.72 -24.86 4.13
N THR A 5 -13.18 -24.02 5.07
CA THR A 5 -14.62 -23.77 5.27
C THR A 5 -14.96 -22.29 5.37
N ILE A 6 -16.02 -21.91 4.64
CA ILE A 6 -16.72 -20.60 4.66
C ILE A 6 -17.03 -20.15 6.10
N LYS A 7 -17.24 -21.10 7.02
CA LYS A 7 -17.47 -20.87 8.45
C LYS A 7 -16.34 -20.07 9.12
N SER A 8 -15.08 -20.34 8.77
CA SER A 8 -13.92 -19.62 9.32
C SER A 8 -13.84 -18.15 8.88
N ILE A 9 -14.41 -17.81 7.72
CA ILE A 9 -14.49 -16.44 7.22
C ILE A 9 -15.53 -15.67 8.05
N PHE A 10 -16.72 -16.26 8.25
CA PHE A 10 -17.78 -15.65 9.06
C PHE A 10 -17.40 -15.51 10.55
N ASP A 11 -16.60 -16.42 11.10
CA ASP A 11 -16.12 -16.34 12.49
C ASP A 11 -15.10 -15.21 12.73
N ARG A 12 -14.51 -14.67 11.66
CA ARG A 12 -13.45 -13.64 11.70
C ARG A 12 -13.94 -12.22 11.34
N VAL A 13 -15.17 -12.08 10.85
CA VAL A 13 -15.71 -10.80 10.37
C VAL A 13 -16.54 -10.11 11.46
N SER A 14 -16.18 -8.88 11.82
CA SER A 14 -16.94 -8.06 12.78
C SER A 14 -18.11 -7.34 12.10
N GLY A 15 -17.99 -7.05 10.80
CA GLY A 15 -18.98 -6.34 10.01
C GLY A 15 -18.89 -4.82 10.14
N ASN A 16 -17.90 -4.31 10.88
CA ASN A 16 -17.77 -2.87 11.15
C ASN A 16 -17.51 -2.04 9.89
N TYR A 17 -16.84 -2.61 8.89
CA TYR A 17 -16.56 -1.93 7.63
C TYR A 17 -17.71 -1.96 6.62
N ILE A 18 -18.69 -2.85 6.85
CA ILE A 18 -19.88 -2.95 6.00
C ILE A 18 -20.71 -1.66 6.12
N PHE A 19 -20.86 -1.13 7.33
CA PHE A 19 -21.64 0.08 7.60
C PHE A 19 -20.74 1.31 7.71
N THR A 20 -20.11 1.71 6.59
CA THR A 20 -19.24 2.90 6.54
C THR A 20 -19.59 3.80 5.37
N LEU A 21 -19.24 5.09 5.48
CA LEU A 21 -19.41 6.05 4.39
C LEU A 21 -18.65 5.61 3.14
N LYS A 22 -17.44 5.05 3.29
CA LYS A 22 -16.64 4.54 2.18
C LYS A 22 -17.37 3.42 1.43
N THR A 23 -17.90 2.44 2.15
CA THR A 23 -18.67 1.34 1.54
C THR A 23 -19.93 1.84 0.84
N PHE A 24 -20.65 2.77 1.46
CA PHE A 24 -21.82 3.41 0.85
C PHE A 24 -21.44 4.14 -0.45
N LEU A 25 -20.42 4.99 -0.44
CA LEU A 25 -20.00 5.75 -1.63
C LEU A 25 -19.60 4.85 -2.80
N VAL A 26 -18.92 3.73 -2.53
CA VAL A 26 -18.60 2.75 -3.58
C VAL A 26 -19.87 2.11 -4.13
N PHE A 27 -20.83 1.74 -3.28
CA PHE A 27 -22.11 1.18 -3.71
C PHE A 27 -22.94 2.20 -4.53
N SER A 28 -22.98 3.47 -4.10
CA SER A 28 -23.77 4.53 -4.72
C SER A 28 -23.32 4.89 -6.15
N LEU A 29 -22.10 4.53 -6.54
CA LEU A 29 -21.66 4.65 -7.94
C LEU A 29 -22.45 3.72 -8.88
N PHE A 30 -22.85 2.55 -8.40
CA PHE A 30 -23.50 1.52 -9.21
C PHE A 30 -25.01 1.41 -8.93
N GLY A 31 -25.46 1.77 -7.73
CA GLY A 31 -26.86 1.65 -7.30
C GLY A 31 -27.88 2.30 -8.26
N PRO A 32 -27.73 3.60 -8.60
CA PRO A 32 -28.66 4.30 -9.51
C PRO A 32 -28.63 3.75 -10.94
N ILE A 33 -27.45 3.38 -11.43
CA ILE A 33 -27.28 2.75 -12.76
C ILE A 33 -28.03 1.42 -12.80
N GLY A 34 -27.93 0.63 -11.73
CA GLY A 34 -28.67 -0.61 -11.57
C GLY A 34 -30.18 -0.41 -11.69
N VAL A 35 -30.75 0.64 -11.09
CA VAL A 35 -32.19 0.96 -11.18
C VAL A 35 -32.59 1.32 -12.61
N ALA A 36 -31.79 2.15 -13.28
CA ALA A 36 -32.05 2.60 -14.65
C ALA A 36 -32.02 1.47 -15.70
N ILE A 37 -31.28 0.40 -15.42
CA ILE A 37 -31.06 -0.70 -16.35
C ILE A 37 -31.94 -1.92 -16.03
N THR A 38 -32.11 -2.27 -14.75
CA THR A 38 -32.73 -3.55 -14.36
C THR A 38 -34.24 -3.52 -14.27
N ILE A 39 -34.83 -2.36 -13.96
CA ILE A 39 -36.26 -2.26 -13.70
C ILE A 39 -37.08 -2.19 -14.99
N PRO A 40 -36.68 -1.40 -16.01
CA PRO A 40 -37.40 -1.38 -17.27
C PRO A 40 -37.16 -2.68 -18.05
N ARG A 41 -38.19 -3.52 -18.13
CA ARG A 41 -38.12 -4.82 -18.83
C ARG A 41 -38.28 -4.65 -20.34
N GLU A 42 -39.23 -3.81 -20.74
CA GLU A 42 -39.50 -3.48 -22.14
C GLU A 42 -38.49 -2.46 -22.68
N ASP A 43 -38.46 -2.33 -24.01
CA ASP A 43 -37.71 -1.29 -24.68
C ASP A 43 -38.37 0.08 -24.47
N ILE A 44 -37.89 0.78 -23.45
CA ILE A 44 -38.30 2.15 -23.14
C ILE A 44 -37.40 3.20 -23.80
N SER A 45 -37.95 4.40 -24.00
CA SER A 45 -37.22 5.55 -24.55
C SER A 45 -36.05 5.99 -23.65
N LEU A 46 -35.06 6.67 -24.23
CA LEU A 46 -33.92 7.21 -23.49
C LEU A 46 -34.36 8.18 -22.38
N THR A 47 -35.39 8.99 -22.63
CA THR A 47 -35.97 9.91 -21.64
C THR A 47 -36.55 9.16 -20.44
N GLN A 48 -37.31 8.07 -20.68
CA GLN A 48 -37.84 7.23 -19.61
C GLN A 48 -36.71 6.54 -18.82
N ARG A 49 -35.61 6.14 -19.47
CA ARG A 49 -34.41 5.63 -18.77
C ARG A 49 -33.78 6.69 -17.88
N GLY A 50 -33.75 7.94 -18.36
CA GLY A 50 -33.33 9.09 -17.56
C GLY A 50 -34.16 9.27 -16.29
N TYR A 51 -35.49 9.10 -16.37
CA TYR A 51 -36.35 9.12 -15.19
C TYR A 51 -36.05 7.98 -14.22
N TRP A 52 -35.81 6.75 -14.71
CA TRP A 52 -35.38 5.65 -13.83
C TRP A 52 -34.02 5.90 -13.16
N LEU A 53 -33.10 6.59 -13.83
CA LEU A 53 -31.84 7.02 -13.23
C LEU A 53 -32.06 8.05 -12.12
N VAL A 54 -32.96 9.02 -12.31
CA VAL A 54 -33.37 9.97 -11.28
C VAL A 54 -34.02 9.26 -10.09
N ILE A 55 -34.93 8.32 -10.34
CA ILE A 55 -35.53 7.47 -9.29
C ILE A 55 -34.43 6.71 -8.52
N GLY A 56 -33.46 6.16 -9.24
CA GLY A 56 -32.28 5.52 -8.66
C GLY A 56 -31.51 6.46 -7.73
N LEU A 57 -31.21 7.67 -8.17
CA LEU A 57 -30.51 8.69 -7.36
C LEU A 57 -31.31 9.07 -6.11
N VAL A 58 -32.62 9.30 -6.23
CA VAL A 58 -33.48 9.64 -5.09
C VAL A 58 -33.54 8.48 -4.08
N SER A 59 -33.63 7.25 -4.56
CA SER A 59 -33.61 6.05 -3.71
C SER A 59 -32.27 5.88 -2.98
N GLU A 60 -31.17 6.29 -3.61
CA GLU A 60 -29.83 6.23 -3.04
C GLU A 60 -29.63 7.31 -1.97
N ILE A 61 -30.19 8.50 -2.17
CA ILE A 61 -30.25 9.57 -1.15
C ILE A 61 -31.05 9.07 0.06
N ALA A 62 -32.18 8.41 -0.15
CA ALA A 62 -32.98 7.85 0.95
C ALA A 62 -32.19 6.80 1.75
N LEU A 63 -31.48 5.90 1.06
CA LEU A 63 -30.57 4.94 1.71
C LEU A 63 -29.47 5.66 2.50
N GLY A 64 -28.82 6.67 1.91
CA GLY A 64 -27.76 7.44 2.56
C GLY A 64 -28.24 8.19 3.81
N LEU A 65 -29.41 8.83 3.75
CA LEU A 65 -30.03 9.50 4.90
C LEU A 65 -30.38 8.52 6.01
N PHE A 66 -30.94 7.35 5.66
CA PHE A 66 -31.19 6.29 6.62
C PHE A 66 -29.88 5.82 7.28
N MET A 67 -28.85 5.58 6.48
CA MET A 67 -27.56 5.15 6.99
C MET A 67 -26.94 6.18 7.91
N LEU A 68 -27.02 7.47 7.55
CA LEU A 68 -26.53 8.58 8.37
C LEU A 68 -27.27 8.62 9.71
N LEU A 69 -28.60 8.53 9.71
CA LEU A 69 -29.41 8.50 10.92
C LEU A 69 -29.00 7.34 11.83
N ILE A 70 -28.87 6.13 11.29
CA ILE A 70 -28.44 4.93 12.02
C ILE A 70 -27.00 5.07 12.55
N ALA A 71 -26.09 5.65 11.77
CA ALA A 71 -24.70 5.88 12.15
C ALA A 71 -24.58 6.79 13.38
N PHE A 72 -25.39 7.84 13.49
CA PHE A 72 -25.37 8.75 14.64
C PHE A 72 -26.12 8.20 15.86
N THR A 73 -27.17 7.42 15.67
CA THR A 73 -28.11 7.05 16.75
C THR A 73 -27.89 5.64 17.32
N ILE A 74 -27.85 4.62 16.45
CA ILE A 74 -27.93 3.21 16.84
C ILE A 74 -26.55 2.53 16.76
N LEU A 75 -25.77 2.85 15.73
CA LEU A 75 -24.49 2.20 15.45
C LEU A 75 -23.48 2.29 16.61
N PRO A 76 -23.31 3.43 17.32
CA PRO A 76 -22.36 3.53 18.44
C PRO A 76 -22.72 2.60 19.61
N ARG A 77 -24.00 2.24 19.76
CA ARG A 77 -24.46 1.28 20.79
C ARG A 77 -24.25 -0.17 20.37
N ILE A 78 -24.36 -0.46 19.07
CA ILE A 78 -24.20 -1.80 18.51
C ILE A 78 -22.72 -2.20 18.43
N GLN A 79 -21.85 -1.28 17.99
CA GLN A 79 -20.41 -1.54 17.83
C GLN A 79 -19.65 -1.76 19.14
N ARG A 80 -20.25 -1.42 20.30
CA ARG A 80 -19.70 -1.75 21.63
C ARG A 80 -19.75 -3.25 21.96
N ARG A 81 -20.45 -4.06 21.17
CA ARG A 81 -20.53 -5.52 21.37
C ARG A 81 -19.50 -6.24 20.52
N THR A 82 -19.03 -7.39 21.01
CA THR A 82 -17.89 -8.13 20.42
C THR A 82 -18.13 -8.67 19.01
N ARG A 83 -19.38 -8.84 18.54
CA ARG A 83 -19.71 -9.32 17.18
C ARG A 83 -21.08 -8.80 16.68
N PRO A 84 -21.15 -7.59 16.10
CA PRO A 84 -22.42 -6.99 15.69
C PRO A 84 -22.94 -7.41 14.30
N LEU A 85 -22.25 -8.29 13.56
CA LEU A 85 -22.51 -8.60 12.15
C LEU A 85 -23.99 -8.80 11.82
N GLY A 86 -24.70 -9.70 12.52
CA GLY A 86 -26.12 -9.96 12.23
C GLY A 86 -27.01 -8.71 12.39
N LYS A 87 -26.71 -7.84 13.37
CA LYS A 87 -27.44 -6.58 13.56
C LYS A 87 -27.09 -5.55 12.48
N ILE A 88 -25.83 -5.52 12.04
CA ILE A 88 -25.39 -4.64 10.96
C ILE A 88 -26.06 -5.05 9.65
N LEU A 89 -26.09 -6.35 9.32
CA LEU A 89 -26.78 -6.86 8.14
C LEU A 89 -28.28 -6.58 8.19
N LEU A 90 -28.92 -6.71 9.37
CA LEU A 90 -30.32 -6.35 9.55
C LEU A 90 -30.58 -4.85 9.30
N LEU A 91 -29.72 -3.96 9.82
CA LEU A 91 -29.85 -2.53 9.58
C LEU A 91 -29.70 -2.19 8.10
N ILE A 92 -28.76 -2.82 7.41
CA ILE A 92 -28.57 -2.64 5.96
C ILE A 92 -29.78 -3.17 5.19
N ALA A 93 -30.33 -4.32 5.58
CA ALA A 93 -31.55 -4.86 5.00
C ALA A 93 -32.72 -3.88 5.13
N LEU A 94 -32.90 -3.27 6.31
CA LEU A 94 -33.93 -2.24 6.53
C LEU A 94 -33.72 -1.00 5.65
N GLY A 95 -32.47 -0.53 5.51
CA GLY A 95 -32.14 0.57 4.60
C GLY A 95 -32.39 0.21 3.13
N GLY A 96 -32.03 -0.99 2.71
CA GLY A 96 -32.29 -1.49 1.36
C GLY A 96 -33.78 -1.70 1.08
N ALA A 97 -34.56 -2.09 2.08
CA ALA A 97 -36.01 -2.15 1.99
C ALA A 97 -36.61 -0.75 1.80
N MET A 98 -36.17 0.25 2.57
CA MET A 98 -36.57 1.65 2.39
C MET A 98 -36.24 2.13 0.97
N ARG A 99 -35.03 1.85 0.47
CA ARG A 99 -34.62 2.15 -0.91
C ARG A 99 -35.58 1.52 -1.92
N GLY A 100 -35.97 0.26 -1.72
CA GLY A 100 -36.93 -0.43 -2.59
C GLY A 100 -38.34 0.17 -2.54
N LEU A 101 -38.79 0.66 -1.39
CA LEU A 101 -40.07 1.40 -1.29
C LEU A 101 -40.02 2.67 -2.14
N VAL A 102 -38.94 3.44 -2.06
CA VAL A 102 -38.77 4.66 -2.88
C VAL A 102 -38.79 4.32 -4.37
N ILE A 103 -38.09 3.25 -4.77
CA ILE A 103 -38.07 2.77 -6.16
C ILE A 103 -39.47 2.41 -6.67
N ASN A 104 -40.36 1.89 -5.82
CA ASN A 104 -41.71 1.51 -6.22
C ASN A 104 -42.71 2.68 -6.20
N LEU A 105 -42.53 3.66 -5.29
CA LEU A 105 -43.46 4.77 -5.09
C LEU A 105 -43.21 5.98 -6.01
N MET A 106 -41.99 6.15 -6.51
CA MET A 106 -41.62 7.27 -7.40
C MET A 106 -42.07 7.14 -8.87
N PRO A 107 -42.09 5.96 -9.52
CA PRO A 107 -42.42 5.81 -10.94
C PRO A 107 -43.72 6.52 -11.37
N PRO A 108 -44.84 6.46 -10.61
CA PRO A 108 -46.09 7.14 -10.99
C PRO A 108 -45.95 8.66 -11.17
N LEU A 109 -45.01 9.32 -10.46
CA LEU A 109 -44.76 10.76 -10.58
C LEU A 109 -44.15 11.15 -11.94
N PHE A 110 -43.54 10.19 -12.63
CA PHE A 110 -42.92 10.36 -13.95
C PHE A 110 -43.76 9.73 -15.07
N GLY A 111 -44.99 9.30 -14.77
CA GLY A 111 -45.83 8.55 -15.72
C GLY A 111 -45.27 7.15 -16.04
N LEU A 112 -44.45 6.60 -15.17
CA LEU A 112 -43.89 5.25 -15.27
C LEU A 112 -44.67 4.28 -14.39
N GLN A 113 -44.62 2.99 -14.74
CA GLN A 113 -45.21 1.92 -13.94
C GLN A 113 -44.12 0.90 -13.57
N ASP A 114 -44.18 0.43 -12.33
CA ASP A 114 -43.41 -0.72 -11.87
C ASP A 114 -44.37 -1.91 -11.74
N GLU A 115 -44.12 -2.96 -12.51
CA GLU A 115 -44.94 -4.17 -12.52
C GLU A 115 -44.73 -5.05 -11.27
N VAL A 116 -43.64 -4.81 -10.53
CA VAL A 116 -43.35 -5.54 -9.29
C VAL A 116 -44.06 -4.87 -8.13
N ASN A 117 -44.72 -5.67 -7.28
CA ASN A 117 -45.38 -5.14 -6.10
C ASN A 117 -44.37 -4.53 -5.09
N ILE A 118 -44.88 -3.63 -4.25
CA ILE A 118 -44.06 -2.87 -3.30
C ILE A 118 -43.25 -3.76 -2.34
N PHE A 119 -43.83 -4.89 -1.90
CA PHE A 119 -43.19 -5.80 -0.97
C PHE A 119 -42.00 -6.53 -1.60
N LEU A 120 -42.18 -7.09 -2.79
CA LEU A 120 -41.13 -7.79 -3.54
C LEU A 120 -40.04 -6.81 -3.98
N ARG A 121 -40.38 -5.55 -4.30
CA ARG A 121 -39.39 -4.52 -4.62
C ARG A 121 -38.56 -4.13 -3.40
N ALA A 122 -39.18 -3.96 -2.24
CA ALA A 122 -38.49 -3.73 -0.98
C ALA A 122 -37.57 -4.91 -0.61
N LEU A 123 -38.07 -6.15 -0.75
CA LEU A 123 -37.29 -7.36 -0.48
C LEU A 123 -36.10 -7.50 -1.44
N SER A 124 -36.31 -7.29 -2.74
CA SER A 124 -35.26 -7.31 -3.76
C SER A 124 -34.13 -6.33 -3.43
N SER A 125 -34.50 -5.06 -3.21
CA SER A 125 -33.52 -4.01 -2.90
C SER A 125 -32.83 -4.27 -1.56
N SER A 126 -33.54 -4.78 -0.54
CA SER A 126 -32.93 -5.21 0.72
C SER A 126 -31.83 -6.24 0.50
N ILE A 127 -32.11 -7.29 -0.27
CA ILE A 127 -31.13 -8.36 -0.53
C ILE A 127 -29.95 -7.83 -1.35
N THR A 128 -30.20 -7.05 -2.40
CA THR A 128 -29.14 -6.48 -3.25
C THR A 128 -28.20 -5.59 -2.45
N VAL A 129 -28.73 -4.68 -1.62
CA VAL A 129 -27.91 -3.78 -0.80
C VAL A 129 -27.11 -4.58 0.23
N VAL A 130 -27.71 -5.58 0.89
CA VAL A 130 -26.99 -6.44 1.84
C VAL A 130 -25.84 -7.17 1.17
N ILE A 131 -26.07 -7.82 0.02
CA ILE A 131 -25.02 -8.56 -0.70
C ILE A 131 -23.90 -7.61 -1.13
N ALA A 132 -24.24 -6.49 -1.77
CA ALA A 132 -23.25 -5.56 -2.32
C ALA A 132 -22.44 -4.86 -1.22
N MET A 133 -23.10 -4.39 -0.15
CA MET A 133 -22.41 -3.76 0.97
C MET A 133 -21.59 -4.75 1.77
N ALA A 134 -22.09 -5.98 2.01
CA ALA A 134 -21.31 -7.03 2.68
C ALA A 134 -20.06 -7.38 1.88
N ALA A 135 -20.19 -7.53 0.56
CA ALA A 135 -19.10 -7.72 -0.36
C ALA A 135 -18.02 -6.62 -0.21
N ILE A 136 -18.38 -5.35 -0.42
CA ILE A 136 -17.44 -4.23 -0.34
C ILE A 136 -16.81 -4.13 1.06
N GLY A 137 -17.63 -4.27 2.11
CA GLY A 137 -17.20 -4.20 3.50
C GLY A 137 -16.23 -5.31 3.87
N LEU A 138 -16.42 -6.54 3.37
CA LEU A 138 -15.51 -7.67 3.59
C LEU A 138 -14.14 -7.44 2.95
N ILE A 139 -14.07 -6.80 1.78
CA ILE A 139 -12.79 -6.43 1.18
C ILE A 139 -12.08 -5.37 2.02
N ALA A 140 -12.80 -4.32 2.41
CA ALA A 140 -12.22 -3.23 3.21
C ALA A 140 -11.73 -3.75 4.57
N GLU A 141 -12.55 -4.56 5.24
CA GLU A 141 -12.23 -5.22 6.51
C GLU A 141 -11.08 -6.20 6.36
N GLY A 142 -11.07 -6.94 5.26
CA GLY A 142 -9.94 -7.71 4.83
C GLY A 142 -8.71 -6.82 4.85
N GLN A 143 -8.60 -5.87 3.92
CA GLN A 143 -7.41 -5.04 3.75
C GLN A 143 -6.84 -4.50 5.06
N GLU A 144 -7.69 -3.89 5.89
CA GLU A 144 -7.24 -3.30 7.15
C GLU A 144 -6.72 -4.35 8.14
N ARG A 145 -7.45 -5.47 8.31
CA ARG A 145 -7.02 -6.54 9.24
C ARG A 145 -5.67 -7.13 8.85
N TYR A 146 -5.39 -7.26 7.56
CA TYR A 146 -4.08 -7.76 7.15
C TYR A 146 -2.96 -6.82 7.50
N ILE A 147 -3.16 -5.51 7.30
CA ILE A 147 -2.15 -4.52 7.68
C ILE A 147 -1.86 -4.65 9.17
N GLN A 148 -2.91 -4.77 10.00
CA GLN A 148 -2.77 -4.95 11.45
C GLN A 148 -2.08 -6.27 11.82
N GLU A 149 -2.51 -7.40 11.25
CA GLU A 149 -1.97 -8.73 11.57
C GLU A 149 -0.52 -8.88 11.09
N TYR A 150 -0.20 -8.31 9.92
CA TYR A 150 1.17 -8.21 9.43
C TYR A 150 2.04 -7.38 10.36
N GLN A 151 1.58 -6.20 10.79
CA GLN A 151 2.31 -5.33 11.72
C GLN A 151 2.57 -6.02 13.06
N ASP A 152 1.57 -6.70 13.62
CA ASP A 152 1.71 -7.42 14.89
C ASP A 152 2.70 -8.59 14.77
N LEU A 153 2.62 -9.35 13.69
CA LEU A 153 3.48 -10.49 13.46
C LEU A 153 4.92 -10.05 13.13
N TYR A 154 5.07 -8.95 12.40
CA TYR A 154 6.36 -8.29 12.18
C TYR A 154 6.96 -7.75 13.48
N ARG A 155 6.16 -7.15 14.37
CA ARG A 155 6.61 -6.73 15.70
C ARG A 155 7.09 -7.92 16.53
N ARG A 156 6.35 -9.04 16.53
CA ARG A 156 6.78 -10.28 17.20
C ARG A 156 8.08 -10.82 16.61
N PHE A 157 8.22 -10.78 15.29
CA PHE A 157 9.47 -11.12 14.61
C PHE A 157 10.63 -10.23 15.07
N LEU A 158 10.43 -8.91 15.16
CA LEU A 158 11.45 -7.97 15.66
C LEU A 158 11.78 -8.20 17.15
N LEU A 159 10.79 -8.51 17.98
CA LEU A 159 11.01 -8.86 19.39
C LEU A 159 11.80 -10.16 19.53
N LEU A 160 11.51 -11.18 18.72
CA LEU A 160 12.28 -12.42 18.67
C LEU A 160 13.68 -12.21 18.10
N LYS A 161 13.86 -11.31 17.11
CA LYS A 161 15.18 -10.85 16.64
C LYS A 161 15.97 -10.29 17.83
N ARG A 162 15.37 -9.41 18.62
CA ARG A 162 15.98 -8.80 19.81
C ARG A 162 16.30 -9.83 20.91
N GLU A 163 15.41 -10.78 21.15
CA GLU A 163 15.59 -11.82 22.17
C GLU A 163 16.64 -12.87 21.74
N ARG A 164 16.72 -13.18 20.43
CA ARG A 164 17.76 -14.04 19.83
C ARG A 164 19.02 -13.29 19.39
N GLN A 165 19.11 -11.98 19.60
CA GLN A 165 20.34 -11.20 19.39
C GLN A 165 21.50 -11.75 20.24
N ILE A 166 21.20 -12.54 21.27
CA ILE A 166 22.19 -13.25 22.10
C ILE A 166 22.84 -14.45 21.35
N TYR A 167 22.25 -14.97 20.27
CA TYR A 167 22.74 -16.17 19.55
C TYR A 167 23.20 -15.95 18.09
N ILE A 168 22.98 -14.77 17.48
CA ILE A 168 23.38 -14.47 16.08
C ILE A 168 24.59 -13.53 16.07
N THR A 169 25.67 -13.86 16.77
CA THR A 169 26.85 -12.99 16.90
C THR A 169 27.98 -13.31 15.90
N THR A 170 27.90 -14.39 15.12
CA THR A 170 29.04 -14.85 14.31
C THR A 170 29.00 -14.54 12.82
N LYS A 171 27.83 -14.40 12.18
CA LYS A 171 27.70 -14.14 10.72
C LYS A 171 27.36 -12.70 10.29
N PRO A 172 26.72 -11.84 11.11
CA PRO A 172 26.53 -10.42 10.73
C PRO A 172 27.86 -9.69 10.53
N ALA A 173 28.89 -10.03 11.32
CA ALA A 173 30.22 -9.47 11.15
C ALA A 173 30.85 -9.82 9.78
N GLU A 174 30.53 -10.98 9.21
CA GLU A 174 31.10 -11.45 7.94
C GLU A 174 30.64 -10.59 6.76
N ARG A 175 29.33 -10.33 6.65
CA ARG A 175 28.77 -9.50 5.58
C ARG A 175 29.19 -8.02 5.70
N LEU A 176 29.17 -7.47 6.92
CA LEU A 176 29.66 -6.12 7.17
C LEU A 176 31.16 -6.00 6.86
N SER A 177 31.96 -7.02 7.21
CA SER A 177 33.38 -7.14 6.85
C SER A 177 33.61 -7.24 5.34
N GLU A 178 32.82 -8.03 4.61
CA GLU A 178 32.89 -8.13 3.14
C GLU A 178 32.70 -6.76 2.47
N ILE A 179 31.76 -5.95 2.97
CA ILE A 179 31.50 -4.62 2.42
C ILE A 179 32.53 -3.61 2.86
N SER A 180 32.99 -3.67 4.12
CA SER A 180 34.11 -2.86 4.58
C SER A 180 35.34 -3.11 3.71
N ALA A 181 35.69 -4.37 3.46
CA ALA A 181 36.80 -4.76 2.59
C ALA A 181 36.60 -4.30 1.13
N TYR A 182 35.37 -4.33 0.62
CA TYR A 182 35.07 -3.76 -0.70
C TYR A 182 35.29 -2.25 -0.73
N ILE A 183 34.83 -1.51 0.28
CA ILE A 183 35.00 -0.06 0.34
C ILE A 183 36.47 0.33 0.55
N ASP A 184 37.21 -0.40 1.38
CA ASP A 184 38.66 -0.23 1.54
C ASP A 184 39.38 -0.44 0.21
N LYS A 185 39.02 -1.50 -0.54
CA LYS A 185 39.59 -1.75 -1.86
C LYS A 185 39.25 -0.64 -2.86
N VAL A 186 38.04 -0.08 -2.81
CA VAL A 186 37.60 1.00 -3.70
C VAL A 186 38.27 2.32 -3.36
N THR A 187 38.53 2.58 -2.08
CA THR A 187 39.11 3.83 -1.58
C THR A 187 40.64 3.79 -1.48
N ALA A 188 41.28 2.62 -1.63
CA ALA A 188 42.73 2.44 -1.49
C ALA A 188 43.57 3.42 -2.30
N THR A 189 43.20 3.70 -3.56
CA THR A 189 43.91 4.67 -4.41
C THR A 189 43.80 6.09 -3.86
N LEU A 190 42.63 6.46 -3.36
CA LEU A 190 42.40 7.76 -2.73
C LEU A 190 43.12 7.86 -1.38
N LYS A 191 43.12 6.80 -0.57
CA LYS A 191 43.92 6.71 0.67
C LYS A 191 45.40 6.96 0.39
N GLY A 192 45.95 6.30 -0.63
CA GLY A 192 47.35 6.47 -1.04
C GLY A 192 47.66 7.90 -1.51
N ARG A 193 46.77 8.52 -2.29
CA ARG A 193 46.89 9.93 -2.70
C ARG A 193 46.82 10.87 -1.50
N LEU A 194 45.83 10.70 -0.62
CA LEU A 194 45.66 11.55 0.55
C LEU A 194 46.86 11.45 1.51
N ALA A 195 47.44 10.26 1.71
CA ALA A 195 48.62 10.09 2.55
C ALA A 195 49.88 10.78 1.99
N SER A 196 49.95 11.01 0.67
CA SER A 196 51.08 11.71 0.07
C SER A 196 51.10 13.23 0.36
N PHE A 197 50.02 13.75 0.96
CA PHE A 197 49.89 15.16 1.32
C PHE A 197 50.23 15.49 2.79
N ASP A 198 50.61 14.50 3.61
CA ASP A 198 50.90 14.72 5.04
C ASP A 198 52.06 15.70 5.28
N ASP A 199 53.07 15.71 4.39
CA ASP A 199 54.31 16.49 4.54
C ASP A 199 54.57 17.51 3.40
N VAL A 200 53.63 17.67 2.46
CA VAL A 200 53.81 18.49 1.25
C VAL A 200 52.83 19.66 1.23
N GLU A 201 53.22 20.78 0.61
CA GLU A 201 52.33 21.90 0.33
C GLU A 201 51.34 21.51 -0.77
N ILE A 202 50.04 21.54 -0.45
CA ILE A 202 48.99 21.06 -1.35
C ILE A 202 48.66 22.17 -2.34
N SER A 203 48.92 21.93 -3.63
CA SER A 203 48.52 22.85 -4.70
C SER A 203 46.99 22.92 -4.82
N ASP A 204 46.44 24.05 -5.24
CA ASP A 204 45.02 24.20 -5.55
C ASP A 204 44.56 23.19 -6.62
N GLU A 205 45.45 22.85 -7.56
CA GLU A 205 45.19 21.86 -8.62
C GLU A 205 45.10 20.43 -8.04
N ASP A 206 45.95 20.11 -7.05
CA ASP A 206 45.92 18.82 -6.34
C ASP A 206 44.66 18.71 -5.47
N ALA A 207 44.29 19.79 -4.78
CA ALA A 207 43.07 19.85 -3.98
C ALA A 207 41.80 19.67 -4.83
N ALA A 208 41.73 20.32 -6.00
CA ALA A 208 40.63 20.14 -6.94
C ALA A 208 40.57 18.71 -7.52
N SER A 209 41.73 18.12 -7.82
CA SER A 209 41.88 16.73 -8.28
C SER A 209 41.39 15.72 -7.24
N VAL A 210 41.73 15.91 -5.96
CA VAL A 210 41.25 15.09 -4.84
C VAL A 210 39.74 15.21 -4.65
N ALA A 211 39.18 16.42 -4.74
CA ALA A 211 37.74 16.64 -4.67
C ALA A 211 36.98 15.89 -5.78
N GLU A 212 37.55 15.86 -7.00
CA GLU A 212 36.97 15.13 -8.12
C GLU A 212 37.09 13.61 -7.94
N ASP A 213 38.21 13.11 -7.42
CA ASP A 213 38.37 11.68 -7.08
C ASP A 213 37.33 11.21 -6.06
N ILE A 214 37.08 12.02 -5.01
CA ILE A 214 36.03 11.73 -4.00
C ILE A 214 34.66 11.64 -4.70
N LYS A 215 34.31 12.62 -5.55
CA LYS A 215 33.05 12.61 -6.30
C LYS A 215 32.91 11.38 -7.21
N GLN A 216 33.99 10.98 -7.89
CA GLN A 216 33.97 9.81 -8.75
C GLN A 216 33.76 8.51 -7.98
N ILE A 217 34.38 8.36 -6.81
CA ILE A 217 34.17 7.19 -5.94
C ILE A 217 32.71 7.14 -5.47
N ILE A 218 32.13 8.28 -5.08
CA ILE A 218 30.73 8.37 -4.68
C ILE A 218 29.80 7.92 -5.81
N GLU A 219 29.91 8.55 -6.99
CA GLU A 219 28.97 8.33 -8.10
C GLU A 219 29.15 6.97 -8.79
N LYS A 220 30.40 6.48 -8.93
CA LYS A 220 30.68 5.22 -9.66
C LYS A 220 30.70 3.98 -8.77
N ARG A 221 30.84 4.11 -7.44
CA ARG A 221 31.06 2.95 -6.55
C ARG A 221 30.12 2.92 -5.34
N ILE A 222 30.09 3.98 -4.53
CA ILE A 222 29.27 4.00 -3.29
C ILE A 222 27.77 4.03 -3.64
N ARG A 223 27.35 4.91 -4.55
CA ARG A 223 25.94 5.08 -4.94
C ARG A 223 25.34 3.84 -5.62
N PRO A 224 26.01 3.17 -6.58
CA PRO A 224 25.49 1.93 -7.16
C PRO A 224 25.41 0.79 -6.15
N LEU A 225 26.36 0.71 -5.21
CA LEU A 225 26.36 -0.29 -4.14
C LEU A 225 25.17 -0.09 -3.21
N SER A 226 24.96 1.12 -2.68
CA SER A 226 23.82 1.40 -1.80
C SER A 226 22.48 1.08 -2.49
N HIS A 227 22.34 1.42 -3.78
CA HIS A 227 21.14 1.10 -4.55
C HIS A 227 20.93 -0.42 -4.76
N ARG A 228 22.01 -1.18 -5.03
CA ARG A 228 21.93 -2.65 -5.14
C ARG A 228 21.52 -3.29 -3.82
N LEU A 229 22.11 -2.86 -2.72
CA LEU A 229 21.83 -3.38 -1.38
C LEU A 229 20.41 -3.01 -0.90
N TRP A 230 19.91 -1.84 -1.30
CA TRP A 230 18.52 -1.46 -1.05
C TRP A 230 17.58 -2.40 -1.79
N LEU A 231 17.69 -2.50 -3.13
CA LEU A 231 16.72 -3.19 -4.00
C LEU A 231 16.33 -4.60 -3.54
N ASP A 232 17.26 -5.34 -2.92
CA ASP A 232 17.02 -6.69 -2.39
C ASP A 232 15.89 -6.72 -1.32
N ARG A 233 15.71 -5.63 -0.56
CA ARG A 233 14.60 -5.45 0.41
C ARG A 233 13.25 -5.17 -0.25
N SER A 234 13.22 -4.36 -1.32
CA SER A 234 11.97 -3.81 -1.89
C SER A 234 11.04 -4.86 -2.50
N ASN A 235 11.60 -5.98 -2.91
CA ASN A 235 10.84 -7.06 -3.52
C ASN A 235 9.96 -7.82 -2.52
N HIS A 236 10.17 -7.65 -1.21
CA HIS A 236 9.57 -8.51 -0.18
C HIS A 236 8.64 -7.77 0.81
N VAL A 237 8.72 -6.44 0.91
CA VAL A 237 7.68 -5.63 1.57
C VAL A 237 6.51 -5.51 0.59
N LEU A 238 5.70 -6.56 0.51
CA LEU A 238 4.49 -6.64 -0.31
C LEU A 238 3.51 -5.53 0.12
N ARG A 239 3.68 -4.33 -0.45
CA ARG A 239 2.67 -3.28 -0.35
C ARG A 239 1.53 -3.65 -1.29
N PHE A 240 0.39 -3.98 -0.69
CA PHE A 240 -0.83 -4.30 -1.40
C PHE A 240 -1.41 -3.03 -2.01
N ARG A 241 -1.04 -2.72 -3.25
CA ARG A 241 -1.70 -1.65 -4.00
C ARG A 241 -3.04 -2.19 -4.51
N SER A 242 -4.15 -1.59 -4.08
CA SER A 242 -5.51 -1.99 -4.49
C SER A 242 -5.70 -2.05 -6.01
N SER A 243 -5.03 -1.16 -6.76
CA SER A 243 -5.03 -1.16 -8.22
C SER A 243 -4.30 -2.36 -8.84
N ARG A 244 -3.30 -2.93 -8.14
CA ARG A 244 -2.59 -4.14 -8.58
C ARG A 244 -3.43 -5.39 -8.35
N LEU A 245 -4.21 -5.46 -7.27
CA LEU A 245 -5.13 -6.59 -7.03
C LEU A 245 -6.13 -6.79 -8.17
N VAL A 246 -6.63 -5.71 -8.78
CA VAL A 246 -7.52 -5.84 -9.95
C VAL A 246 -6.77 -6.44 -11.14
N LEU A 247 -5.54 -5.97 -11.41
CA LEU A 247 -4.70 -6.51 -12.49
C LEU A 247 -4.30 -7.97 -12.23
N ASP A 248 -3.94 -8.29 -10.98
CA ASP A 248 -3.57 -9.63 -10.55
C ASP A 248 -4.77 -10.57 -10.60
N ALA A 249 -5.99 -10.08 -10.34
CA ALA A 249 -7.22 -10.83 -10.52
C ALA A 249 -7.52 -11.11 -11.99
N LEU A 250 -7.23 -10.18 -12.90
CA LEU A 250 -7.41 -10.37 -14.36
C LEU A 250 -6.45 -11.40 -14.97
N VAL A 251 -5.33 -11.67 -14.32
CA VAL A 251 -4.32 -12.65 -14.75
C VAL A 251 -4.14 -13.76 -13.72
N ALA A 252 -5.14 -13.97 -12.87
CA ALA A 252 -5.07 -14.94 -11.78
C ALA A 252 -4.83 -16.36 -12.32
N ARG A 253 -3.96 -17.10 -11.63
CA ARG A 253 -3.69 -18.51 -11.97
C ARG A 253 -4.60 -19.49 -11.25
N GLN A 254 -5.15 -19.08 -10.11
CA GLN A 254 -6.05 -19.90 -9.28
C GLN A 254 -7.25 -19.06 -8.88
N VAL A 255 -8.43 -19.50 -9.29
CA VAL A 255 -9.70 -18.84 -9.01
C VAL A 255 -10.63 -19.78 -8.26
N PRO A 256 -11.38 -19.29 -7.26
CA PRO A 256 -12.28 -20.12 -6.46
C PRO A 256 -13.57 -20.40 -7.24
N TYR A 257 -13.49 -21.18 -8.32
CA TYR A 257 -14.58 -21.32 -9.29
C TYR A 257 -15.89 -21.86 -8.70
N VAL A 258 -15.84 -22.69 -7.65
CA VAL A 258 -17.02 -23.14 -6.90
C VAL A 258 -17.72 -21.95 -6.22
N ALA A 259 -16.94 -21.11 -5.53
CA ALA A 259 -17.48 -19.95 -4.82
C ALA A 259 -18.03 -18.91 -5.80
N ILE A 260 -17.33 -18.68 -6.91
CA ILE A 260 -17.79 -17.78 -7.98
C ILE A 260 -19.11 -18.28 -8.56
N SER A 261 -19.17 -19.56 -8.96
CA SER A 261 -20.37 -20.15 -9.57
C SER A 261 -21.57 -20.11 -8.63
N LEU A 262 -21.36 -20.44 -7.34
CA LEU A 262 -22.41 -20.38 -6.32
C LEU A 262 -22.91 -18.95 -6.08
N PHE A 263 -21.98 -17.99 -6.03
CA PHE A 263 -22.33 -16.59 -5.78
C PHE A 263 -23.06 -15.96 -6.96
N VAL A 264 -22.60 -16.18 -8.19
CA VAL A 264 -23.30 -15.72 -9.40
C VAL A 264 -24.68 -16.38 -9.48
N CYS A 265 -24.78 -17.69 -9.20
CA CYS A 265 -26.04 -18.41 -9.14
C CYS A 265 -27.02 -17.76 -8.15
N LEU A 266 -26.60 -17.53 -6.90
CA LEU A 266 -27.45 -16.89 -5.89
C LEU A 266 -27.90 -15.50 -6.33
N THR A 267 -26.99 -14.70 -6.89
CA THR A 267 -27.27 -13.32 -7.30
C THR A 267 -28.27 -13.28 -8.47
N HIS A 268 -28.10 -14.13 -9.48
CA HIS A 268 -29.04 -14.23 -10.59
C HIS A 268 -30.39 -14.83 -10.17
N LEU A 269 -30.39 -15.80 -9.25
CA LEU A 269 -31.63 -16.39 -8.73
C LEU A 269 -32.53 -15.33 -8.09
N ILE A 270 -31.94 -14.40 -7.34
CA ILE A 270 -32.67 -13.26 -6.75
C ILE A 270 -33.10 -12.27 -7.85
N GLY A 271 -32.18 -11.94 -8.76
CA GLY A 271 -32.42 -10.96 -9.82
C GLY A 271 -33.51 -11.37 -10.81
N ILE A 272 -33.64 -12.67 -11.10
CA ILE A 272 -34.62 -13.23 -12.04
C ILE A 272 -35.85 -13.78 -11.30
N GLY A 273 -35.67 -14.40 -10.14
CA GLY A 273 -36.75 -15.08 -9.41
C GLY A 273 -37.81 -14.13 -8.86
N ILE A 274 -37.44 -12.91 -8.53
CA ILE A 274 -38.38 -11.87 -8.10
C ILE A 274 -39.26 -11.37 -9.27
N PRO A 275 -38.69 -11.01 -10.44
CA PRO A 275 -39.48 -10.55 -11.57
C PRO A 275 -40.24 -11.64 -12.34
N GLU A 276 -39.63 -12.81 -12.56
CA GLU A 276 -40.14 -13.86 -13.48
C GLU A 276 -40.66 -15.10 -12.73
N GLY A 277 -40.49 -15.14 -11.42
CA GLY A 277 -40.85 -16.29 -10.59
C GLY A 277 -39.75 -17.34 -10.49
N ILE A 278 -39.88 -18.20 -9.47
CA ILE A 278 -38.82 -19.13 -9.05
C ILE A 278 -38.52 -20.21 -10.10
N VAL A 279 -39.52 -20.66 -10.86
CA VAL A 279 -39.37 -21.73 -11.85
C VAL A 279 -38.51 -21.26 -13.04
N VAL A 280 -38.86 -20.10 -13.60
CA VAL A 280 -38.11 -19.46 -14.70
C VAL A 280 -36.69 -19.13 -14.25
N ALA A 281 -36.52 -18.64 -13.02
CA ALA A 281 -35.21 -18.35 -12.47
C ALA A 281 -34.34 -19.60 -12.30
N LEU A 282 -34.86 -20.68 -11.73
CA LEU A 282 -34.09 -21.93 -11.61
C LEU A 282 -33.72 -22.49 -12.98
N GLY A 283 -34.65 -22.47 -13.94
CA GLY A 283 -34.43 -22.96 -15.30
C GLY A 283 -33.40 -22.16 -16.09
N SER A 284 -33.25 -20.86 -15.82
CA SER A 284 -32.25 -19.99 -16.47
C SER A 284 -30.91 -19.95 -15.75
N VAL A 285 -30.90 -19.94 -14.42
CA VAL A 285 -29.70 -19.73 -13.60
C VAL A 285 -28.87 -20.99 -13.45
N ILE A 286 -29.49 -22.17 -13.31
CA ILE A 286 -28.75 -23.43 -13.15
C ILE A 286 -27.86 -23.73 -14.37
N PRO A 287 -28.35 -23.66 -15.62
CA PRO A 287 -27.49 -23.84 -16.79
C PRO A 287 -26.36 -22.82 -16.89
N ALA A 288 -26.65 -21.54 -16.59
CA ALA A 288 -25.65 -20.48 -16.60
C ALA A 288 -24.54 -20.75 -15.57
N ALA A 289 -24.90 -21.11 -14.33
CA ALA A 289 -23.94 -21.44 -13.28
C ALA A 289 -23.12 -22.69 -13.59
N LEU A 290 -23.73 -23.72 -14.19
CA LEU A 290 -23.03 -24.92 -14.65
C LEU A 290 -21.99 -24.59 -15.71
N VAL A 291 -22.32 -23.71 -16.67
CA VAL A 291 -21.36 -23.29 -17.70
C VAL A 291 -20.23 -22.46 -17.12
N ILE A 292 -20.48 -21.58 -16.16
CA ILE A 292 -19.41 -20.87 -15.44
C ILE A 292 -18.45 -21.89 -14.79
N PHE A 293 -19.00 -22.87 -14.09
CA PHE A 293 -18.21 -23.93 -13.45
C PHE A 293 -17.38 -24.71 -14.48
N VAL A 294 -17.98 -25.14 -15.58
CA VAL A 294 -17.30 -25.90 -16.64
C VAL A 294 -16.20 -25.07 -17.31
N LEU A 295 -16.45 -23.80 -17.60
CA LEU A 295 -15.44 -22.92 -18.22
C LEU A 295 -14.21 -22.76 -17.34
N PHE A 296 -14.39 -22.55 -16.03
CA PHE A 296 -13.26 -22.52 -15.10
C PHE A 296 -12.57 -23.88 -14.94
N PHE A 297 -13.33 -24.97 -14.89
CA PHE A 297 -12.77 -26.32 -14.81
C PHE A 297 -11.90 -26.63 -16.03
N VAL A 298 -12.35 -26.24 -17.23
CA VAL A 298 -11.58 -26.37 -18.47
C VAL A 298 -10.34 -25.47 -18.42
N GLU A 299 -10.45 -24.24 -17.92
CA GLU A 299 -9.29 -23.35 -17.74
C GLU A 299 -8.21 -24.00 -16.88
N ASP A 300 -8.61 -24.55 -15.73
CA ASP A 300 -7.72 -25.22 -14.76
C ASP A 300 -7.10 -26.47 -15.39
N PHE A 301 -7.90 -27.30 -16.06
CA PHE A 301 -7.44 -28.50 -16.75
C PHE A 301 -6.42 -28.21 -17.86
N LEU A 302 -6.66 -27.19 -18.69
CA LEU A 302 -5.73 -26.78 -19.77
C LEU A 302 -4.39 -26.29 -19.20
N ARG A 303 -4.44 -25.62 -18.05
CA ARG A 303 -3.27 -25.11 -17.34
C ARG A 303 -2.47 -26.25 -16.69
N ASP A 304 -3.14 -27.14 -15.96
CA ASP A 304 -2.52 -28.29 -15.29
C ASP A 304 -1.82 -29.22 -16.28
N ARG A 305 -2.41 -29.44 -17.45
CA ARG A 305 -1.82 -30.27 -18.52
C ARG A 305 -0.75 -29.56 -19.34
N HIS A 306 -0.42 -28.31 -19.01
CA HIS A 306 0.59 -27.48 -19.69
C HIS A 306 0.30 -27.34 -21.21
N ILE A 307 -0.97 -27.49 -21.61
CA ILE A 307 -1.39 -27.38 -23.02
C ILE A 307 -1.28 -25.92 -23.48
N VAL A 308 -1.55 -24.97 -22.57
CA VAL A 308 -1.41 -23.53 -22.79
C VAL A 308 -0.55 -22.93 -21.68
N ILE A 309 0.60 -22.36 -22.04
CA ILE A 309 1.60 -21.82 -21.09
C ILE A 309 1.51 -20.28 -20.96
N GLY A 310 0.59 -19.65 -21.70
CA GLY A 310 0.45 -18.18 -21.75
C GLY A 310 -0.39 -17.58 -20.62
N SER A 311 0.00 -16.39 -20.15
CA SER A 311 -0.78 -15.57 -19.19
C SER A 311 -2.14 -15.10 -19.72
N TRP A 312 -2.40 -15.25 -21.03
CA TRP A 312 -3.64 -14.83 -21.70
C TRP A 312 -4.83 -15.79 -21.52
N LEU A 313 -4.61 -16.99 -20.99
CA LEU A 313 -5.69 -17.97 -20.81
C LEU A 313 -6.83 -17.45 -19.92
N HIS A 314 -6.49 -16.87 -18.76
CA HIS A 314 -7.48 -16.38 -17.81
C HIS A 314 -8.27 -15.16 -18.35
N PRO A 315 -7.63 -14.13 -18.96
CA PRO A 315 -8.36 -13.06 -19.63
C PRO A 315 -9.37 -13.55 -20.68
N VAL A 316 -9.00 -14.56 -21.48
CA VAL A 316 -9.90 -15.15 -22.46
C VAL A 316 -11.05 -15.89 -21.77
N ALA A 317 -10.77 -16.66 -20.71
CA ALA A 317 -11.78 -17.33 -19.92
C ALA A 317 -12.77 -16.31 -19.30
N LEU A 318 -12.29 -15.19 -18.76
CA LEU A 318 -13.13 -14.11 -18.21
C LEU A 318 -14.11 -13.55 -19.24
N VAL A 319 -13.65 -13.32 -20.48
CA VAL A 319 -14.53 -12.88 -21.57
C VAL A 319 -15.61 -13.93 -21.88
N LEU A 320 -15.24 -15.21 -21.93
CA LEU A 320 -16.18 -16.30 -22.16
C LEU A 320 -17.19 -16.44 -21.00
N ILE A 321 -16.75 -16.32 -19.76
CA ILE A 321 -17.58 -16.36 -18.54
C ILE A 321 -18.52 -15.16 -18.48
N ALA A 322 -18.12 -14.01 -19.02
CA ALA A 322 -19.01 -12.86 -19.11
C ALA A 322 -20.09 -13.08 -20.18
N ILE A 323 -19.72 -13.56 -21.37
CA ILE A 323 -20.62 -13.61 -22.54
C ILE A 323 -21.50 -14.86 -22.57
N VAL A 324 -20.91 -16.06 -22.45
CA VAL A 324 -21.61 -17.34 -22.71
C VAL A 324 -22.74 -17.59 -21.69
N PRO A 325 -22.51 -17.49 -20.36
CA PRO A 325 -23.59 -17.65 -19.38
C PRO A 325 -24.69 -16.60 -19.53
N SER A 326 -24.35 -15.38 -19.91
CA SER A 326 -25.32 -14.31 -20.18
C SER A 326 -26.19 -14.64 -21.39
N ALA A 327 -25.60 -15.14 -22.48
CA ALA A 327 -26.33 -15.57 -23.66
C ALA A 327 -27.24 -16.78 -23.37
N ILE A 328 -26.79 -17.72 -22.55
CA ILE A 328 -27.61 -18.84 -22.07
C ILE A 328 -28.78 -18.32 -21.23
N THR A 329 -28.52 -17.40 -20.31
CA THR A 329 -29.56 -16.82 -19.44
C THR A 329 -30.65 -16.15 -20.29
N ILE A 330 -30.28 -15.33 -21.28
CA ILE A 330 -31.24 -14.67 -22.18
C ILE A 330 -32.04 -15.69 -23.00
N GLN A 331 -31.39 -16.71 -23.56
CA GLN A 331 -32.10 -17.76 -24.31
C GLN A 331 -33.05 -18.57 -23.43
N MET A 332 -32.65 -18.90 -22.20
CA MET A 332 -33.53 -19.60 -21.26
C MET A 332 -34.71 -18.72 -20.83
N LEU A 333 -34.51 -17.41 -20.65
CA LEU A 333 -35.61 -16.47 -20.40
C LEU A 333 -36.58 -16.41 -21.58
N GLU A 334 -36.08 -16.34 -22.82
CA GLU A 334 -36.92 -16.36 -24.03
C GLU A 334 -37.76 -17.65 -24.12
N ILE A 335 -37.19 -18.80 -23.77
CA ILE A 335 -37.89 -20.09 -23.82
C ILE A 335 -38.89 -20.27 -22.66
N LEU A 336 -38.51 -19.85 -21.44
CA LEU A 336 -39.27 -20.16 -20.23
C LEU A 336 -40.27 -19.08 -19.83
N ALA A 337 -40.01 -17.82 -20.18
CA ALA A 337 -40.86 -16.67 -19.88
C ALA A 337 -41.65 -16.19 -21.12
N ASP A 338 -41.49 -16.86 -22.27
CA ASP A 338 -42.13 -16.53 -23.55
C ASP A 338 -41.95 -15.06 -23.96
N SER A 339 -40.85 -14.46 -23.52
CA SER A 339 -40.52 -13.05 -23.74
C SER A 339 -39.01 -12.88 -23.73
N ARG A 340 -38.48 -12.16 -24.73
CA ARG A 340 -37.05 -11.88 -24.83
C ARG A 340 -36.73 -10.56 -24.12
N PRO A 341 -35.89 -10.57 -23.07
CA PRO A 341 -35.49 -9.33 -22.39
C PRO A 341 -34.74 -8.37 -23.32
N ASN A 342 -34.80 -7.08 -23.02
CA ASN A 342 -34.11 -6.05 -23.80
C ASN A 342 -32.57 -6.25 -23.83
N ALA A 343 -31.90 -5.67 -24.83
CA ALA A 343 -30.46 -5.81 -25.02
C ALA A 343 -29.63 -5.25 -23.83
N TYR A 344 -30.19 -4.33 -23.06
CA TYR A 344 -29.51 -3.76 -21.88
C TYR A 344 -29.38 -4.78 -20.74
N ILE A 345 -30.35 -5.67 -20.58
CA ILE A 345 -30.28 -6.77 -19.61
C ILE A 345 -29.15 -7.73 -19.97
N PHE A 346 -28.95 -8.04 -21.26
CA PHE A 346 -27.79 -8.84 -21.69
C PHE A 346 -26.46 -8.18 -21.30
N TRP A 347 -26.25 -6.91 -21.64
CA TRP A 347 -25.01 -6.20 -21.32
C TRP A 347 -24.79 -6.02 -19.81
N LEU A 348 -25.87 -5.89 -19.05
CA LEU A 348 -25.82 -5.92 -17.59
C LEU A 348 -25.32 -7.27 -17.08
N LEU A 349 -25.91 -8.39 -17.54
CA LEU A 349 -25.49 -9.74 -17.13
C LEU A 349 -24.02 -9.98 -17.47
N VAL A 350 -23.57 -9.56 -18.66
CA VAL A 350 -22.15 -9.63 -19.07
C VAL A 350 -21.27 -8.86 -18.09
N SER A 351 -21.62 -7.61 -17.80
CA SER A 351 -20.86 -6.75 -16.90
C SER A 351 -20.86 -7.27 -15.46
N MET A 352 -21.99 -7.78 -14.97
CA MET A 352 -22.14 -8.34 -13.63
C MET A 352 -21.35 -9.64 -13.47
N ASN A 353 -21.42 -10.57 -14.43
CA ASN A 353 -20.65 -11.81 -14.41
C ASN A 353 -19.14 -11.53 -14.35
N LEU A 354 -18.67 -10.58 -15.16
CA LEU A 354 -17.27 -10.16 -15.16
C LEU A 354 -16.88 -9.52 -13.81
N LEU A 355 -17.66 -8.54 -13.35
CA LEU A 355 -17.38 -7.81 -12.12
C LEU A 355 -17.38 -8.75 -10.90
N MET A 356 -18.38 -9.63 -10.78
CA MET A 356 -18.49 -10.57 -9.66
C MET A 356 -17.38 -11.62 -9.67
N THR A 357 -16.95 -12.06 -10.85
CA THR A 357 -15.81 -12.96 -10.99
C THR A 357 -14.53 -12.30 -10.51
N VAL A 358 -14.19 -11.13 -11.05
CA VAL A 358 -12.99 -10.36 -10.64
C VAL A 358 -13.05 -10.06 -9.15
N PHE A 359 -14.21 -9.65 -8.65
CA PHE A 359 -14.46 -9.35 -7.25
C PHE A 359 -14.17 -10.55 -6.33
N MET A 360 -14.71 -11.73 -6.66
CA MET A 360 -14.47 -12.95 -5.88
C MET A 360 -13.03 -13.44 -5.98
N THR A 361 -12.38 -13.26 -7.12
CA THR A 361 -10.95 -13.54 -7.27
C THR A 361 -10.10 -12.64 -6.39
N ILE A 362 -10.41 -11.35 -6.30
CA ILE A 362 -9.74 -10.41 -5.38
C ILE A 362 -9.92 -10.85 -3.93
N ILE A 363 -11.15 -11.20 -3.51
CA ILE A 363 -11.41 -11.73 -2.17
C ILE A 363 -10.52 -12.94 -1.88
N ASN A 364 -10.45 -13.89 -2.82
CA ASN A 364 -9.66 -15.10 -2.64
C ASN A 364 -8.15 -14.82 -2.60
N GLN A 365 -7.64 -13.93 -3.44
CA GLN A 365 -6.23 -13.50 -3.41
C GLN A 365 -5.89 -12.86 -2.07
N ILE A 366 -6.73 -11.92 -1.63
CA ILE A 366 -6.63 -11.27 -0.33
C ILE A 366 -6.51 -12.34 0.76
N PHE A 367 -7.41 -13.32 0.84
CA PHE A 367 -7.33 -14.33 1.90
C PHE A 367 -6.21 -15.37 1.73
N SER A 368 -5.88 -15.77 0.51
CA SER A 368 -4.86 -16.79 0.19
C SER A 368 -3.44 -16.27 0.40
N ASP A 369 -3.14 -15.07 -0.10
CA ASP A 369 -1.82 -14.45 0.04
C ASP A 369 -1.51 -14.13 1.50
N ARG A 370 -2.54 -13.71 2.25
CA ARG A 370 -2.45 -13.56 3.70
C ARG A 370 -2.12 -14.83 4.41
N ALA A 371 -2.86 -15.91 4.11
CA ALA A 371 -2.65 -17.17 4.77
C ALA A 371 -1.21 -17.66 4.57
N LYS A 372 -0.64 -17.47 3.36
CA LYS A 372 0.75 -17.80 3.06
C LYS A 372 1.73 -16.91 3.82
N ILE A 373 1.55 -15.59 3.80
CA ILE A 373 2.46 -14.65 4.47
C ILE A 373 2.43 -14.86 6.00
N LEU A 374 1.23 -14.97 6.58
CA LEU A 374 1.05 -15.24 8.00
C LEU A 374 1.58 -16.62 8.37
N GLU A 375 1.41 -17.64 7.53
CA GLU A 375 2.01 -18.96 7.76
C GLU A 375 3.53 -18.92 7.71
N LEU A 376 4.14 -18.15 6.79
CA LEU A 376 5.60 -17.98 6.73
C LEU A 376 6.14 -17.26 7.97
N LEU A 377 5.48 -16.19 8.39
CA LEU A 377 5.86 -15.44 9.58
C LEU A 377 5.57 -16.21 10.89
N ASP A 378 4.46 -16.94 10.99
CA ASP A 378 4.13 -17.81 12.13
C ASP A 378 5.12 -18.99 12.22
N LYS A 379 5.50 -19.59 11.09
CA LYS A 379 6.59 -20.58 11.06
C LYS A 379 7.94 -19.99 11.46
N ALA A 380 8.24 -18.74 11.07
CA ALA A 380 9.46 -18.04 11.49
C ALA A 380 9.48 -17.72 12.99
N VAL A 381 8.31 -17.63 13.62
CA VAL A 381 8.15 -17.47 15.07
C VAL A 381 8.27 -18.81 15.81
N THR A 382 7.81 -19.92 15.23
CA THR A 382 7.48 -21.14 15.99
C THR A 382 8.42 -22.36 15.76
N ASN A 383 9.12 -22.48 14.62
CA ASN A 383 9.86 -23.72 14.27
C ASN A 383 11.39 -23.54 14.12
N GLU A 384 12.17 -24.58 14.44
CA GLU A 384 13.64 -24.73 14.31
C GLU A 384 14.22 -24.63 12.87
N LEU A 385 13.40 -24.73 11.81
CA LEU A 385 13.78 -24.40 10.41
C LEU A 385 14.14 -22.91 10.22
N LEU A 386 13.89 -22.14 11.27
CA LEU A 386 14.44 -20.87 11.70
C LEU A 386 15.72 -20.35 11.05
N GLU A 387 16.82 -21.10 11.09
CA GLU A 387 18.12 -20.48 10.82
C GLU A 387 18.23 -19.99 9.38
N GLU A 388 17.80 -20.77 8.39
CA GLU A 388 17.95 -20.40 6.98
C GLU A 388 17.05 -19.21 6.59
N HIS A 389 15.79 -19.19 7.05
CA HIS A 389 14.85 -18.10 6.78
C HIS A 389 15.17 -16.85 7.62
N LEU A 390 15.55 -16.99 8.89
CA LEU A 390 16.08 -15.89 9.69
C LEU A 390 17.37 -15.36 9.10
N HIS A 391 18.26 -16.20 8.58
CA HIS A 391 19.49 -15.76 7.92
C HIS A 391 19.17 -14.95 6.68
N THR A 392 18.21 -15.38 5.87
CA THR A 392 17.82 -14.64 4.67
C THR A 392 17.21 -13.28 5.04
N LEU A 393 16.27 -13.24 5.98
CA LEU A 393 15.63 -11.99 6.44
C LEU A 393 16.59 -11.08 7.21
N ALA A 394 17.47 -11.64 8.04
CA ALA A 394 18.49 -10.89 8.78
C ALA A 394 19.52 -10.31 7.83
N LYS A 395 19.99 -11.09 6.85
CA LYS A 395 20.87 -10.62 5.78
C LYS A 395 20.21 -9.47 5.03
N MET A 396 18.96 -9.61 4.60
CA MET A 396 18.24 -8.54 3.87
C MET A 396 18.06 -7.26 4.69
N ASN A 397 17.77 -7.37 5.99
CA ASN A 397 17.70 -6.20 6.87
C ASN A 397 19.07 -5.54 7.05
N GLN A 398 20.11 -6.34 7.28
CA GLN A 398 21.48 -5.85 7.40
C GLN A 398 21.97 -5.19 6.11
N ASP A 399 21.59 -5.75 4.96
CA ASP A 399 21.83 -5.19 3.64
C ASP A 399 21.23 -3.79 3.51
N SER A 400 20.02 -3.59 4.03
CA SER A 400 19.31 -2.31 4.04
C SER A 400 19.87 -1.30 5.04
N GLU A 401 20.21 -1.74 6.25
CA GLU A 401 20.82 -0.86 7.27
C GLU A 401 22.18 -0.34 6.75
N ILE A 402 22.99 -1.22 6.15
CA ILE A 402 24.26 -0.84 5.51
C ILE A 402 24.01 0.05 4.29
N ALA A 403 23.02 -0.26 3.44
CA ALA A 403 22.67 0.60 2.30
C ALA A 403 22.30 2.02 2.73
N THR A 404 21.54 2.11 3.82
CA THR A 404 21.09 3.35 4.45
C THR A 404 22.26 4.14 5.01
N TYR A 405 23.14 3.50 5.75
CA TYR A 405 24.37 4.12 6.26
C TYR A 405 25.25 4.66 5.12
N LEU A 406 25.49 3.86 4.08
CA LEU A 406 26.31 4.24 2.93
C LEU A 406 25.70 5.41 2.15
N HIS A 407 24.38 5.43 2.01
CA HIS A 407 23.67 6.46 1.26
C HIS A 407 23.48 7.77 2.03
N GLY A 408 23.15 7.69 3.33
CA GLY A 408 22.84 8.85 4.17
C GLY A 408 24.08 9.48 4.77
N SER A 409 24.83 8.73 5.58
CA SER A 409 25.97 9.26 6.35
C SER A 409 27.22 9.41 5.48
N LEU A 410 27.79 8.29 5.01
CA LEU A 410 29.10 8.28 4.35
C LEU A 410 29.09 9.08 3.04
N GLN A 411 28.06 8.88 2.21
CA GLN A 411 27.94 9.60 0.94
C GLN A 411 27.77 11.11 1.16
N ALA A 412 26.98 11.56 2.14
CA ALA A 412 26.78 12.98 2.37
C ALA A 412 28.03 13.64 2.97
N GLU A 413 28.70 12.99 3.92
CA GLU A 413 29.93 13.50 4.54
C GLU A 413 31.05 13.65 3.48
N LEU A 414 31.27 12.64 2.64
CA LEU A 414 32.25 12.72 1.54
C LEU A 414 31.87 13.76 0.49
N THR A 415 30.57 13.94 0.22
CA THR A 415 30.10 14.98 -0.72
C THR A 415 30.37 16.38 -0.16
N ALA A 416 30.10 16.60 1.13
CA ALA A 416 30.37 17.86 1.80
C ALA A 416 31.86 18.18 1.78
N ILE A 417 32.72 17.21 2.11
CA ILE A 417 34.19 17.35 2.06
C ILE A 417 34.65 17.70 0.65
N ALA A 418 34.16 17.01 -0.38
CA ALA A 418 34.54 17.30 -1.77
C ALA A 418 34.13 18.73 -2.19
N LEU A 419 32.96 19.22 -1.73
CA LEU A 419 32.50 20.56 -2.03
C LEU A 419 33.33 21.63 -1.29
N GLN A 420 33.58 21.46 0.01
CA GLN A 420 34.40 22.39 0.80
C GLN A 420 35.84 22.43 0.29
N LEU A 421 36.41 21.28 -0.06
CA LEU A 421 37.76 21.19 -0.64
C LEU A 421 37.85 21.94 -1.96
N GLN A 422 36.84 21.80 -2.83
CA GLN A 422 36.79 22.53 -4.09
C GLN A 422 36.63 24.04 -3.89
N GLN A 423 35.79 24.47 -2.93
CA GLN A 423 35.62 25.88 -2.58
C GLN A 423 36.91 26.49 -2.03
N ALA A 424 37.58 25.79 -1.12
CA ALA A 424 38.85 26.22 -0.52
C ALA A 424 39.96 26.34 -1.58
N ALA A 425 40.07 25.37 -2.49
CA ALA A 425 41.01 25.40 -3.60
C ALA A 425 40.72 26.58 -4.57
N THR A 426 39.45 26.87 -4.83
CA THR A 426 39.06 28.00 -5.69
C THR A 426 39.36 29.36 -5.02
N ALA A 427 39.26 29.42 -3.70
CA ALA A 427 39.54 30.61 -2.91
C ALA A 427 41.03 30.82 -2.60
N GLY A 428 41.89 29.85 -2.90
CA GLY A 428 43.32 29.87 -2.55
C GLY A 428 43.56 29.79 -1.03
N ASP A 429 42.62 29.22 -0.27
CA ASP A 429 42.74 29.08 1.19
C ASP A 429 43.44 27.78 1.56
N SER A 430 44.78 27.84 1.62
CA SER A 430 45.65 26.70 1.91
C SER A 430 45.41 26.08 3.29
N ILE A 431 44.91 26.85 4.26
CA ILE A 431 44.57 26.36 5.60
C ILE A 431 43.31 25.50 5.53
N SER A 432 42.27 26.00 4.86
CA SER A 432 41.02 25.26 4.66
C SER A 432 41.21 24.03 3.76
N VAL A 433 42.06 24.11 2.73
CA VAL A 433 42.44 22.96 1.89
C VAL A 433 43.06 21.86 2.77
N ARG A 434 44.05 22.19 3.60
CA ARG A 434 44.71 21.22 4.49
C ARG A 434 43.72 20.63 5.50
N LYS A 435 42.85 21.46 6.07
CA LYS A 435 41.78 21.01 6.98
C LYS A 435 40.85 19.99 6.30
N MET A 436 40.45 20.24 5.06
CA MET A 436 39.53 19.36 4.32
C MET A 436 40.20 18.07 3.85
N VAL A 437 41.48 18.11 3.47
CA VAL A 437 42.25 16.90 3.16
C VAL A 437 42.42 16.01 4.40
N ASN A 438 42.74 16.61 5.55
CA ASN A 438 42.78 15.87 6.83
C ASN A 438 41.41 15.28 7.19
N MET A 439 40.33 16.02 6.97
CA MET A 439 38.98 15.51 7.19
C MET A 439 38.64 14.34 6.24
N ALA A 440 39.02 14.44 4.96
CA ALA A 440 38.88 13.36 4.00
C ALA A 440 39.64 12.10 4.44
N GLN A 441 40.89 12.26 4.91
CA GLN A 441 41.70 11.18 5.47
C GLN A 441 41.02 10.52 6.66
N ILE A 442 40.49 11.31 7.60
CA ILE A 442 39.77 10.79 8.78
C ILE A 442 38.59 9.94 8.32
N VAL A 443 37.69 10.49 7.49
CA VAL A 443 36.45 9.81 7.07
C VAL A 443 36.74 8.54 6.26
N ILE A 444 37.72 8.58 5.37
CA ILE A 444 38.05 7.44 4.50
C ILE A 444 38.81 6.35 5.26
N ASN A 445 39.60 6.72 6.28
CA ASN A 445 40.34 5.76 7.12
C ASN A 445 39.52 5.21 8.31
N ARG A 446 38.30 5.71 8.55
CA ARG A 446 37.39 5.14 9.55
C ARG A 446 37.08 3.69 9.21
N ASP A 447 37.09 2.84 10.25
CA ASP A 447 36.56 1.48 10.13
C ASP A 447 35.03 1.56 10.07
N ILE A 448 34.49 1.32 8.88
CA ILE A 448 33.06 1.39 8.58
C ILE A 448 32.26 0.44 9.47
N SER A 449 32.85 -0.68 9.91
CA SER A 449 32.16 -1.64 10.76
C SER A 449 31.98 -1.12 12.19
N VAL A 450 33.00 -0.48 12.75
CA VAL A 450 32.96 0.15 14.08
C VAL A 450 32.06 1.37 14.06
N ASP A 451 32.16 2.17 13.00
CA ASP A 451 31.39 3.39 12.85
C ASP A 451 29.89 3.08 12.71
N PHE A 452 29.53 2.09 11.89
CA PHE A 452 28.15 1.59 11.76
C PHE A 452 27.54 1.16 13.10
N ILE A 453 28.28 0.42 13.93
CA ILE A 453 27.81 -0.04 15.26
C ILE A 453 27.63 1.14 16.22
N SER A 454 28.53 2.12 16.18
CA SER A 454 28.39 3.33 17.01
C SER A 454 27.20 4.20 16.57
N HIS A 455 26.96 4.30 15.27
CA HIS A 455 25.87 5.04 14.64
C HIS A 455 24.48 4.50 15.00
N GLU A 456 24.34 3.19 15.20
CA GLU A 456 23.07 2.56 15.60
C GLU A 456 22.63 2.95 17.03
N ASN A 457 23.58 3.37 17.88
CA ASN A 457 23.33 3.61 19.30
C ASN A 457 22.99 5.07 19.66
N SER A 458 23.23 6.06 18.78
CA SER A 458 22.86 7.47 19.03
C SER A 458 22.45 8.27 17.78
N PRO A 459 21.18 8.15 17.32
CA PRO A 459 20.68 8.84 16.12
C PRO A 459 20.66 10.38 16.20
N LEU A 460 20.50 10.94 17.40
CA LEU A 460 20.47 12.40 17.59
C LEU A 460 21.88 13.00 17.51
N ASP A 461 22.88 12.33 18.09
CA ASP A 461 24.27 12.75 17.97
C ASP A 461 24.73 12.68 16.50
N LYS A 462 24.33 11.61 15.79
CA LYS A 462 24.54 11.48 14.34
C LYS A 462 23.98 12.66 13.55
N LEU A 463 22.77 13.10 13.86
CA LEU A 463 22.16 14.26 13.18
C LEU A 463 22.93 15.56 13.43
N ASN A 464 23.44 15.74 14.65
CA ASN A 464 24.27 16.89 14.98
C ASN A 464 25.60 16.84 14.22
N ASP A 465 26.29 15.70 14.21
CA ASP A 465 27.54 15.51 13.48
C ASP A 465 27.36 15.73 11.97
N PHE A 466 26.24 15.25 11.42
CA PHE A 466 25.84 15.52 10.05
C PHE A 466 25.64 17.03 9.80
N ALA A 467 24.93 17.74 10.68
CA ALA A 467 24.74 19.18 10.54
C ALA A 467 26.08 19.95 10.62
N TRP A 468 26.99 19.51 11.50
CA TRP A 468 28.34 20.05 11.60
C TRP A 468 29.16 19.85 10.31
N ALA A 469 29.06 18.70 9.66
CA ALA A 469 29.77 18.42 8.42
C ALA A 469 29.39 19.37 7.26
N TRP A 470 28.17 19.90 7.28
CA TRP A 470 27.67 20.86 6.28
C TRP A 470 27.92 22.32 6.64
N GLN A 471 28.43 22.60 7.84
CA GLN A 471 28.71 23.96 8.30
C GLN A 471 29.77 24.61 7.39
N GLY A 472 29.47 25.82 6.91
CA GLY A 472 30.29 26.54 5.91
C GLY A 472 29.79 26.38 4.48
N ILE A 473 28.95 25.38 4.19
CA ILE A 473 28.21 25.24 2.92
C ILE A 473 26.76 25.71 3.10
N ALA A 474 26.09 25.22 4.15
CA ALA A 474 24.70 25.57 4.48
C ALA A 474 24.50 25.71 5.99
N ASP A 475 23.68 26.67 6.40
CA ASP A 475 23.23 26.84 7.78
C ASP A 475 22.05 25.88 8.05
N ILE A 476 22.30 24.81 8.82
CA ILE A 476 21.29 23.80 9.17
C ILE A 476 20.82 24.02 10.60
N LYS A 477 19.54 24.37 10.75
CA LYS A 477 18.90 24.54 12.06
C LYS A 477 18.05 23.33 12.39
N LEU A 478 18.48 22.55 13.38
CA LEU A 478 17.74 21.40 13.90
C LEU A 478 16.93 21.81 15.13
N SER A 479 15.62 21.58 15.10
CA SER A 479 14.72 21.82 16.23
C SER A 479 13.74 20.66 16.36
N LEU A 480 14.17 19.60 17.03
CA LEU A 480 13.35 18.41 17.30
C LEU A 480 12.90 18.45 18.77
N ALA A 481 11.59 18.56 18.99
CA ALA A 481 10.96 18.53 20.31
C ALA A 481 10.46 17.12 20.66
N ASP A 482 10.27 16.86 21.95
CA ASP A 482 9.69 15.61 22.49
C ASP A 482 10.46 14.32 22.14
N THR A 483 11.74 14.43 21.79
CA THR A 483 12.58 13.31 21.30
C THR A 483 12.71 12.16 22.32
N GLU A 484 12.62 12.46 23.61
CA GLU A 484 12.72 11.53 24.74
C GLU A 484 11.57 10.50 24.79
N TYR A 485 10.45 10.76 24.10
CA TYR A 485 9.29 9.87 24.06
C TYR A 485 9.37 8.79 22.97
N TYR A 486 10.39 8.84 22.11
CA TYR A 486 10.53 7.98 20.95
C TYR A 486 11.61 6.91 21.16
N SER A 487 11.48 5.78 20.45
CA SER A 487 12.52 4.74 20.44
C SER A 487 13.73 5.19 19.61
N ILE A 488 14.89 4.58 19.89
CA ILE A 488 16.11 4.79 19.10
C ILE A 488 15.85 4.49 17.61
N ASP A 489 15.16 3.38 17.30
CA ASP A 489 14.80 3.02 15.93
C ASP A 489 13.98 4.12 15.23
N PHE A 490 13.00 4.71 15.93
CA PHE A 490 12.18 5.79 15.38
C PHE A 490 13.01 7.05 15.12
N LEU A 491 13.90 7.40 16.04
CA LEU A 491 14.80 8.54 15.87
C LEU A 491 15.82 8.30 14.75
N SER A 492 16.20 7.04 14.50
CA SER A 492 17.04 6.64 13.36
C SER A 492 16.33 6.85 12.02
N ASP A 493 15.05 6.47 11.93
CA ASP A 493 14.22 6.74 10.74
C ASP A 493 14.07 8.25 10.48
N VAL A 494 13.84 9.03 11.54
CA VAL A 494 13.80 10.51 11.47
C VAL A 494 15.13 11.08 11.00
N SER A 495 16.25 10.59 11.56
CA SER A 495 17.61 11.00 11.17
C SER A 495 17.87 10.77 9.70
N GLN A 496 17.52 9.59 9.19
CA GLN A 496 17.67 9.25 7.78
C GLN A 496 16.87 10.18 6.86
N LEU A 497 15.62 10.51 7.23
CA LEU A 497 14.77 11.41 6.47
C LEU A 497 15.34 12.83 6.40
N VAL A 498 15.88 13.32 7.52
CA VAL A 498 16.51 14.64 7.59
C VAL A 498 17.78 14.68 6.76
N GLU A 499 18.65 13.67 6.87
CA GLU A 499 19.90 13.58 6.10
C GLU A 499 19.66 13.63 4.59
N GLU A 500 18.72 12.83 4.10
CA GLU A 500 18.38 12.77 2.68
C GLU A 500 17.76 14.09 2.17
N ALA A 501 16.88 14.70 2.97
CA ALA A 501 16.22 15.95 2.62
C ALA A 501 17.22 17.12 2.57
N VAL A 502 18.08 17.23 3.57
CA VAL A 502 19.13 18.26 3.64
C VAL A 502 20.15 18.07 2.52
N SER A 503 20.66 16.84 2.33
CA SER A 503 21.60 16.52 1.26
C SER A 503 21.01 16.87 -0.11
N SER A 504 19.74 16.55 -0.34
CA SER A 504 19.04 16.92 -1.57
C SER A 504 18.88 18.43 -1.75
N ALA A 505 18.49 19.14 -0.69
CA ALA A 505 18.29 20.59 -0.71
C ALA A 505 19.59 21.34 -1.05
N VAL A 506 20.71 20.95 -0.44
CA VAL A 506 22.01 21.58 -0.69
C VAL A 506 22.57 21.17 -2.06
N ARG A 507 22.55 19.89 -2.40
CA ARG A 507 23.19 19.36 -3.61
C ARG A 507 22.44 19.71 -4.90
N PHE A 508 21.12 19.54 -4.91
CA PHE A 508 20.31 19.75 -6.10
C PHE A 508 19.55 21.07 -6.06
N GLY A 509 19.15 21.51 -4.86
CA GLY A 509 18.48 22.79 -4.67
C GLY A 509 19.44 23.97 -4.53
N LEU A 510 20.75 23.74 -4.33
CA LEU A 510 21.72 24.79 -4.03
C LEU A 510 21.31 25.66 -2.83
N ALA A 511 20.60 25.05 -1.87
CA ALA A 511 20.20 25.73 -0.64
C ALA A 511 21.42 26.06 0.21
N ASN A 512 21.43 27.25 0.81
CA ASN A 512 22.45 27.68 1.78
C ASN A 512 21.87 27.84 3.20
N ALA A 513 20.56 27.66 3.36
CA ALA A 513 19.89 27.58 4.65
C ALA A 513 18.82 26.49 4.62
N VAL A 514 18.84 25.60 5.63
CA VAL A 514 17.85 24.54 5.82
C VAL A 514 17.39 24.54 7.26
N GLU A 515 16.08 24.54 7.45
CA GLU A 515 15.45 24.49 8.77
C GLU A 515 14.65 23.20 8.91
N VAL A 516 14.92 22.47 9.99
CA VAL A 516 14.30 21.19 10.31
C VAL A 516 13.56 21.35 11.64
N ARG A 517 12.24 21.17 11.62
CA ARG A 517 11.38 21.23 12.79
C ARG A 517 10.65 19.91 12.97
N GLY A 518 10.78 19.31 14.13
CA GLY A 518 10.07 18.09 14.51
C GLY A 518 9.30 18.33 15.80
N GLN A 519 8.01 18.03 15.81
CA GLN A 519 7.19 18.17 17.01
C GLN A 519 6.09 17.11 17.05
N ARG A 520 5.60 16.79 18.25
CA ARG A 520 4.47 15.88 18.38
C ARG A 520 3.17 16.57 18.01
N GLU A 521 2.39 15.95 17.11
CA GLU A 521 1.05 16.38 16.73
C GLU A 521 0.06 15.21 16.88
N GLY A 522 -0.53 15.09 18.07
CA GLY A 522 -1.44 14.00 18.42
C GLY A 522 -0.76 12.62 18.41
N ASN A 523 -1.17 11.78 17.46
CA ASN A 523 -0.61 10.43 17.24
C ASN A 523 0.52 10.41 16.19
N TYR A 524 0.92 11.57 15.70
CA TYR A 524 1.97 11.72 14.70
C TYR A 524 3.14 12.54 15.26
N PHE A 525 4.32 12.27 14.73
CA PHE A 525 5.45 13.19 14.79
C PHE A 525 5.45 13.97 13.48
N HIS A 526 5.18 15.27 13.58
CA HIS A 526 5.16 16.18 12.45
C HIS A 526 6.57 16.70 12.20
N LEU A 527 7.15 16.34 11.06
CA LEU A 527 8.48 16.74 10.63
C LEU A 527 8.35 17.66 9.42
N THR A 528 8.77 18.92 9.60
CA THR A 528 8.82 19.94 8.55
C THR A 528 10.28 20.25 8.23
N ILE A 529 10.64 20.17 6.96
CA ILE A 529 11.96 20.53 6.46
C ILE A 529 11.79 21.61 5.39
N SER A 530 12.33 22.80 5.63
CA SER A 530 12.24 23.93 4.71
C SER A 530 13.62 24.40 4.29
N ASP A 531 13.82 24.61 2.99
CA ASP A 531 15.06 25.12 2.41
C ASP A 531 14.81 26.34 1.52
N ASN A 532 15.85 27.14 1.31
CA ASN A 532 15.82 28.31 0.42
C ASN A 532 16.42 28.05 -0.97
N GLY A 533 16.51 26.78 -1.37
CA GLY A 533 17.05 26.36 -2.64
C GLY A 533 16.11 26.63 -3.82
N HIS A 534 16.64 26.50 -5.04
CA HIS A 534 15.92 26.66 -6.30
C HIS A 534 15.75 25.29 -6.97
N SER A 535 14.98 24.39 -6.36
CA SER A 535 14.77 23.06 -6.92
C SER A 535 13.56 23.05 -7.88
N LYS A 536 13.80 22.72 -9.16
CA LYS A 536 12.73 22.32 -10.10
C LYS A 536 12.65 20.79 -10.18
N SER A 537 11.45 20.28 -10.42
CA SER A 537 11.16 18.88 -10.72
C SER A 537 12.03 18.37 -11.88
N MET A 538 13.17 17.75 -11.56
CA MET A 538 13.94 16.93 -12.49
C MET A 538 13.50 15.49 -12.26
N GLY A 539 12.68 15.00 -13.20
CA GLY A 539 11.94 13.76 -13.08
C GLY A 539 12.80 12.51 -12.85
N GLY A 540 12.33 11.69 -11.92
CA GLY A 540 12.85 10.36 -11.60
C GLY A 540 12.65 10.06 -10.12
N ALA A 541 11.86 9.03 -9.78
CA ALA A 541 11.74 8.56 -8.40
C ALA A 541 13.07 7.94 -7.94
N GLY A 542 13.93 8.75 -7.33
CA GLY A 542 15.19 8.34 -6.72
C GLY A 542 15.02 7.61 -5.39
N LEU A 543 16.15 7.22 -4.79
CA LEU A 543 16.18 6.46 -3.53
C LEU A 543 15.52 7.24 -2.37
N GLY A 544 15.78 8.55 -2.25
CA GLY A 544 15.14 9.39 -1.24
C GLY A 544 13.62 9.47 -1.31
N SER A 545 13.04 9.55 -2.52
CA SER A 545 11.57 9.47 -2.66
C SER A 545 11.02 8.09 -2.27
N ARG A 546 11.79 7.01 -2.47
CA ARG A 546 11.38 5.66 -2.04
C ARG A 546 11.45 5.48 -0.53
N ILE A 547 12.47 6.08 0.12
CA ILE A 547 12.60 6.11 1.59
C ILE A 547 11.41 6.88 2.20
N LEU A 548 11.07 8.04 1.64
CA LEU A 548 9.88 8.82 2.05
C LEU A 548 8.58 8.00 1.90
N ASP A 549 8.42 7.31 0.76
CA ASP A 549 7.28 6.44 0.55
C ASP A 549 7.25 5.25 1.52
N GLU A 550 8.39 4.81 2.06
CA GLU A 550 8.49 3.72 3.04
C GLU A 550 8.21 4.14 4.47
N LEU A 551 8.84 5.22 4.91
CA LEU A 551 8.72 5.67 6.28
C LEU A 551 7.41 6.45 6.52
N ALA A 552 6.87 7.12 5.48
CA ALA A 552 5.66 7.93 5.58
C ALA A 552 4.70 7.74 4.38
N PRO A 553 4.21 6.50 4.10
CA PRO A 553 3.38 6.22 2.93
C PRO A 553 2.12 7.10 2.90
N GLU A 554 1.94 7.88 1.84
CA GLU A 554 0.83 8.84 1.64
C GLU A 554 0.72 9.95 2.71
N LEU A 555 1.70 10.05 3.60
CA LEU A 555 1.74 10.97 4.74
C LEU A 555 2.84 12.02 4.61
N TRP A 556 3.41 12.18 3.42
CA TRP A 556 4.35 13.26 3.10
C TRP A 556 3.85 14.10 1.92
N LYS A 557 4.18 15.39 1.93
CA LYS A 557 3.90 16.34 0.83
C LYS A 557 5.10 17.24 0.62
N ARG A 558 5.43 17.52 -0.64
CA ARG A 558 6.46 18.48 -1.01
C ARG A 558 5.83 19.64 -1.77
N LYS A 559 6.07 20.86 -1.32
CA LYS A 559 5.63 22.11 -1.95
C LYS A 559 6.85 22.88 -2.42
N PHE A 560 6.86 23.24 -3.70
CA PHE A 560 7.86 24.15 -4.26
C PHE A 560 7.30 25.57 -4.19
N MET A 561 8.06 26.49 -3.62
CA MET A 561 7.75 27.92 -3.51
C MET A 561 8.71 28.72 -4.41
N ASP A 562 8.40 30.00 -4.67
CA ASP A 562 9.21 30.85 -5.55
C ASP A 562 10.67 31.01 -5.08
N HIS A 563 10.93 30.85 -3.77
CA HIS A 563 12.24 30.96 -3.14
C HIS A 563 12.53 29.83 -2.14
N GLY A 564 12.12 28.60 -2.43
CA GLY A 564 12.42 27.48 -1.55
C GLY A 564 11.57 26.23 -1.74
N THR A 565 11.86 25.20 -0.96
CA THR A 565 11.05 23.97 -0.89
C THR A 565 10.62 23.71 0.53
N VAL A 566 9.40 23.22 0.72
CA VAL A 566 8.90 22.74 2.01
C VAL A 566 8.50 21.28 1.86
N LEU A 567 9.14 20.42 2.64
CA LEU A 567 8.81 19.01 2.80
C LEU A 567 8.12 18.82 4.14
N ASP A 568 6.90 18.31 4.08
CA ASP A 568 6.00 18.13 5.22
C ASP A 568 5.73 16.63 5.37
N ILE A 569 6.08 16.04 6.52
CA ILE A 569 6.05 14.59 6.76
C ILE A 569 5.32 14.31 8.08
N HIS A 570 4.35 13.39 8.04
CA HIS A 570 3.64 12.92 9.23
C HIS A 570 4.02 11.46 9.50
N LEU A 571 4.88 11.26 10.49
CA LEU A 571 5.30 9.92 10.90
C LEU A 571 4.39 9.40 12.01
N PRO A 572 3.78 8.21 11.89
CA PRO A 572 2.99 7.63 12.98
C PRO A 572 3.90 7.39 14.19
N ALA A 573 3.67 8.13 15.27
CA ALA A 573 4.45 8.04 16.48
C ALA A 573 4.10 6.74 17.21
N HIS A 574 5.01 5.78 17.24
CA HIS A 574 4.88 4.56 18.04
C HIS A 574 6.01 4.53 19.08
N GLY A 575 5.86 5.34 20.13
CA GLY A 575 6.84 5.50 21.22
C GLY A 575 6.21 5.32 22.60
N ARG A 576 6.94 4.58 23.46
CA ARG A 576 6.65 4.11 24.83
C ARG A 576 5.46 4.74 25.57
N VAL A 577 4.48 3.91 25.94
CA VAL A 577 3.64 4.15 27.11
C VAL A 577 4.51 3.96 28.36
N THR A 578 5.20 5.01 28.80
CA THR A 578 5.74 5.08 30.15
C THR A 578 5.32 6.40 30.79
N GLY A 579 4.23 6.32 31.55
CA GLY A 579 3.82 7.28 32.57
C GLY A 579 2.88 6.51 33.50
N ALA A 580 3.40 5.81 34.50
CA ALA A 580 3.76 6.37 35.81
C ALA A 580 2.56 7.08 36.44
N ASN A 581 1.92 6.37 37.36
CA ASN A 581 1.12 6.94 38.44
C ASN A 581 1.86 8.14 39.05
N SER A 582 1.26 9.31 38.98
CA SER A 582 1.43 10.33 40.01
C SER A 582 0.26 11.30 40.00
N ARG A 583 -0.65 11.04 40.96
CA ARG A 583 -1.75 11.84 41.51
C ARG A 583 -3.03 11.98 40.69
#